data_AF-A0A524NJB5-F1
#
_entry.id   AF-A0A524NJB5-F1
#
_cell.length_a   1.000
_cell.length_b   1.000
_cell.length_c   1.000
_cell.angle_alpha   90.00
_cell.angle_beta   90.00
_cell.angle_gamma   90.00
#
_symmetry.space_group_name_H-M   'P 1'
#
loop_
_entity.id
_entity.type
_entity.pdbx_description
1 polymer ?
#
loop_
_entity_poly.entity_id
_entity_poly.type
_entity_poly.pdbx_seq_one_letter_code
_entity_poly.pdbx_strand_id
1 'polypeptide(L)'
;MEKTNGESSFSIELKAKEYIKTINLTNGTSESVLVEGTIGQLQYAQFVEGIMLEVVGKKGTLRIDLSPEQIKNQNRLEVKKQ
;
A
#
# COMPACT_ATOMS: atom_id res chain seq x y z
N MET A 1 17.42 -4.01 6.77
CA MET A 1 16.33 -4.80 7.37
C MET A 1 16.21 -6.07 6.55
N GLU A 2 16.39 -7.22 7.18
CA GLU A 2 16.16 -8.52 6.53
C GLU A 2 14.67 -8.65 6.23
N LYS A 3 14.31 -9.00 4.98
CA LYS A 3 12.93 -9.25 4.59
C LYS A 3 12.46 -10.51 5.31
N THR A 4 11.61 -10.37 6.32
CA THR A 4 10.81 -11.45 6.87
C THR A 4 9.90 -11.98 5.76
N ASN A 5 9.80 -13.30 5.68
CA ASN A 5 9.24 -14.06 4.56
C ASN A 5 7.80 -13.59 4.20
N GLY A 6 7.64 -12.79 3.14
CA GLY A 6 6.34 -12.41 2.57
C GLY A 6 5.80 -11.01 2.93
N GLU A 7 6.54 -10.18 3.66
CA GLU A 7 6.11 -8.81 3.93
C GLU A 7 6.20 -7.90 2.69
N SER A 8 5.20 -7.03 2.51
CA SER A 8 5.17 -5.99 1.48
C SER A 8 5.31 -4.63 2.14
N SER A 9 6.45 -3.98 1.95
CA SER A 9 6.67 -2.62 2.44
C SER A 9 5.87 -1.61 1.61
N PHE A 10 5.37 -0.56 2.25
CA PHE A 10 4.73 0.54 1.54
C PHE A 10 5.21 1.89 2.08
N SER A 11 5.10 2.90 1.24
CA SER A 11 5.32 4.29 1.60
C SER A 11 4.28 5.17 0.92
N ILE A 12 3.86 6.22 1.61
CA ILE A 12 3.01 7.27 1.06
C ILE A 12 3.70 8.61 1.23
N GLU A 13 3.84 9.35 0.14
CA GLU A 13 4.36 10.71 0.13
C GLU A 13 3.24 11.64 -0.30
N LEU A 14 2.91 12.63 0.53
CA LEU A 14 1.88 13.61 0.26
C LEU A 14 2.51 15.00 0.16
N LYS A 15 2.01 15.80 -0.79
CA LYS A 15 2.53 17.16 -1.04
C LYS A 15 2.24 18.14 0.10
N ALA A 16 1.26 17.85 0.94
CA ALA A 16 0.89 18.69 2.08
C ALA A 16 0.21 17.87 3.17
N LYS A 17 0.38 18.29 4.43
CA LYS A 17 -0.21 17.65 5.62
C LYS A 17 -1.74 17.57 5.59
N GLU A 18 -2.39 18.54 4.94
CA GLU A 18 -3.86 18.63 4.82
C GLU A 18 -4.47 17.47 4.02
N TYR A 19 -3.66 16.69 3.30
CA TYR A 19 -4.10 15.51 2.56
C TYR A 19 -4.08 14.23 3.40
N ILE A 20 -3.56 14.30 4.63
CA ILE A 20 -3.82 13.32 5.67
C ILE A 20 -5.16 13.64 6.31
N LYS A 21 -6.06 12.67 6.32
CA LYS A 21 -7.33 12.74 7.03
C LYS A 21 -7.16 12.30 8.48
N THR A 22 -6.41 11.23 8.72
CA THR A 22 -6.28 10.62 10.05
C THR A 22 -5.00 9.81 10.17
N ILE A 23 -4.29 9.95 11.30
CA ILE A 23 -3.23 9.04 11.74
C ILE A 23 -3.60 8.63 13.16
N ASN A 24 -3.97 7.36 13.35
CA ASN A 24 -4.20 6.78 14.67
C ASN A 24 -3.10 5.76 14.97
N LEU A 25 -2.31 6.05 15.99
CA LEU A 25 -1.31 5.17 16.57
C LEU A 25 -1.85 4.74 17.94
N THR A 26 -2.54 3.60 18.02
CA THR A 26 -3.12 3.13 19.29
C THR A 26 -2.10 2.34 20.10
N ASN A 27 -1.80 2.81 21.31
CA ASN A 27 -0.95 2.13 22.28
C ASN A 27 -1.80 1.26 23.23
N GLY A 28 -2.53 0.28 22.68
CA GLY A 28 -3.42 -0.62 23.43
C GLY A 28 -3.29 -2.08 22.99
N THR A 29 -4.04 -2.99 23.63
CA THR A 29 -3.95 -4.45 23.41
C THR A 29 -4.27 -4.93 21.99
N SER A 30 -4.83 -4.06 21.15
CA SER A 30 -4.89 -4.21 19.69
C SER A 30 -4.00 -3.14 19.03
N GLU A 31 -2.77 -3.51 18.69
CA GLU A 31 -1.73 -2.63 18.13
C GLU A 31 -1.95 -2.30 16.64
N SER A 32 -3.17 -1.86 16.27
CA SER A 32 -3.45 -1.48 14.88
C SER A 32 -3.13 -0.01 14.65
N VAL A 33 -2.31 0.28 13.63
CA VAL A 33 -2.07 1.65 13.15
C VAL A 33 -2.95 1.91 11.94
N LEU A 34 -3.66 3.05 11.94
CA LEU A 34 -4.46 3.50 10.79
C LEU A 34 -3.91 4.81 10.24
N VAL A 35 -3.61 4.82 8.93
CA VAL A 35 -3.24 6.01 8.17
C VAL A 35 -4.25 6.20 7.04
N GLU A 36 -5.07 7.24 7.13
CA GLU A 36 -6.03 7.62 6.09
C GLU A 36 -5.65 8.97 5.46
N GLY A 37 -5.76 9.06 4.14
CA GLY A 37 -5.50 10.28 3.38
C GLY A 37 -5.93 10.16 1.92
N THR A 38 -5.54 11.12 1.09
CA THR A 38 -5.82 11.12 -0.34
C THR A 38 -4.60 11.50 -1.16
N ILE A 39 -4.28 10.71 -2.20
CA ILE A 39 -3.32 11.09 -3.24
C ILE A 39 -3.95 11.99 -4.31
N GLY A 40 -5.22 12.38 -4.16
CA GLY A 40 -5.97 13.18 -5.13
C GLY A 40 -6.38 12.37 -6.36
N GLN A 41 -6.74 13.07 -7.45
CA GLN A 41 -7.09 12.43 -8.72
C GLN A 41 -5.92 11.60 -9.24
N LEU A 42 -6.19 10.33 -9.58
CA LEU A 42 -5.20 9.42 -10.18
C LEU A 42 -4.64 10.01 -11.47
N GLN A 43 -3.32 10.01 -11.60
CA GLN A 43 -2.62 10.35 -12.83
C GLN A 43 -2.18 9.10 -13.56
N TYR A 44 -1.55 8.15 -12.85
CA TYR A 44 -1.19 6.84 -13.38
C TYR A 44 -0.94 5.84 -12.25
N ALA A 45 -0.95 4.55 -12.61
CA ALA A 45 -0.46 3.46 -11.79
C ALA A 45 0.38 2.53 -12.68
N GLN A 46 1.58 2.16 -12.23
CA GLN A 46 2.50 1.33 -13.01
C GLN A 46 3.35 0.41 -12.13
N PHE A 47 3.78 -0.70 -12.70
CA PHE A 47 4.81 -1.52 -12.08
C PHE A 47 6.19 -1.01 -12.46
N VAL A 48 7.03 -0.75 -11.46
CA VAL A 48 8.42 -0.34 -11.62
C VAL A 48 9.29 -1.56 -11.37
N GLU A 49 10.14 -1.88 -12.35
CA GLU A 49 11.12 -2.98 -12.29
C GLU A 49 10.54 -4.35 -11.92
N GLY A 50 9.23 -4.56 -12.12
CA GLY A 50 8.53 -5.82 -11.81
C GLY A 50 8.37 -6.13 -10.32
N ILE A 51 8.83 -5.25 -9.42
CA ILE A 51 8.89 -5.48 -7.97
C ILE A 51 8.05 -4.52 -7.15
N MET A 52 7.64 -3.38 -7.72
CA MET A 52 6.93 -2.32 -7.00
C MET A 52 5.76 -1.80 -7.81
N LEU A 53 4.62 -1.57 -7.17
CA LEU A 53 3.51 -0.81 -7.72
C LEU A 53 3.62 0.64 -7.26
N GLU A 54 3.76 1.56 -8.21
CA GLU A 54 3.73 3.00 -7.99
C GLU A 54 2.37 3.55 -8.45
N VAL A 55 1.67 4.24 -7.56
CA VAL A 55 0.39 4.91 -7.81
C VAL A 55 0.55 6.40 -7.57
N VAL A 56 0.47 7.19 -8.63
CA VAL A 56 0.67 8.65 -8.59
C VAL A 56 -0.65 9.35 -8.77
N GLY A 57 -0.97 10.22 -7.81
CA GLY A 57 -2.10 11.14 -7.89
C GLY A 57 -1.65 12.61 -7.83
N LYS A 58 -2.59 13.53 -8.05
CA LYS A 58 -2.30 14.99 -8.03
C LYS A 58 -1.67 15.49 -6.73
N LYS A 59 -1.92 14.83 -5.60
CA LYS A 59 -1.57 15.26 -4.24
C LYS A 59 -0.51 14.40 -3.55
N GLY A 60 -0.08 13.32 -4.19
CA GLY A 60 0.91 12.43 -3.60
C GLY A 60 1.12 11.14 -4.38
N THR A 61 1.99 10.29 -3.85
CA THR A 61 2.41 9.03 -4.45
C THR A 61 2.38 7.92 -3.40
N LEU A 62 1.74 6.80 -3.73
CA LEU A 62 1.79 5.55 -2.96
C LEU A 62 2.73 4.59 -3.68
N ARG A 63 3.70 4.03 -2.96
CA ARG A 63 4.58 2.96 -3.45
C ARG A 63 4.44 1.76 -2.55
N ILE A 64 4.23 0.60 -3.14
CA ILE A 64 4.16 -0.67 -2.42
C ILE A 64 5.03 -1.70 -3.13
N ASP A 65 5.85 -2.40 -2.37
CA ASP A 65 6.61 -3.57 -2.81
C ASP A 65 5.64 -4.69 -3.13
N LEU A 66 5.14 -4.70 -4.36
CA LEU A 66 4.12 -5.61 -4.86
C LEU A 66 4.43 -5.94 -6.32
N SER A 67 4.81 -7.18 -6.57
CA SER A 67 5.01 -7.67 -7.93
C SER A 67 3.68 -8.04 -8.60
N PRO A 68 3.61 -7.98 -9.95
CA PRO A 68 2.42 -8.43 -10.69
C PRO A 68 2.00 -9.88 -10.38
N GLU A 69 2.97 -10.75 -10.07
CA GLU A 69 2.71 -12.17 -9.78
C GLU A 69 2.01 -12.37 -8.43
N GLN A 70 2.36 -11.56 -7.42
CA GLN A 70 1.70 -11.59 -6.11
C GLN A 70 0.23 -11.18 -6.20
N ILE A 71 -0.12 -10.24 -7.08
CA ILE A 71 -1.52 -9.84 -7.32
C ILE A 71 -2.32 -10.99 -7.94
N LYS A 72 -1.74 -11.69 -8.92
CA LYS A 72 -2.42 -12.79 -9.61
C LYS A 72 -2.73 -13.98 -8.70
N ASN A 73 -1.93 -14.19 -7.64
CA ASN A 73 -2.07 -15.33 -6.74
C ASN A 73 -3.19 -15.18 -5.70
N GLN A 74 -3.76 -13.99 -5.49
CA GLN A 74 -4.85 -13.81 -4.52
C GLN A 74 -6.20 -14.37 -4.98
N ASN A 75 -6.42 -14.53 -6.29
CA ASN A 75 -7.65 -15.15 -6.82
C ASN A 75 -7.70 -16.69 -6.67
N ARG A 76 -6.65 -17.33 -6.14
CA ARG A 76 -6.55 -18.79 -6.07
C ARG A 76 -6.80 -19.40 -4.69
N LEU A 77 -6.92 -18.57 -3.65
CA LEU A 77 -7.15 -19.02 -2.27
C LEU A 77 -8.64 -19.21 -1.94
N GLU A 78 -9.57 -18.71 -2.76
CA GLU A 78 -11.02 -18.88 -2.55
C GLU A 78 -11.62 -20.14 -3.23
N VAL A 79 -10.84 -20.90 -4.02
CA VAL A 79 -11.38 -22.05 -4.81
C VAL A 79 -11.03 -23.41 -4.20
N LYS A 80 -10.47 -23.49 -2.97
CA LYS A 80 -10.18 -24.77 -2.30
C LYS A 80 -10.96 -25.00 -0.99
N LYS A 81 -12.22 -24.58 -0.95
CA LYS A 81 -13.21 -25.04 0.02
C LYS A 81 -14.49 -25.45 -0.68
N GLN A 82 -14.47 -26.59 -1.37
CA GLN A 82 -15.64 -27.43 -1.67
C GLN A 82 -15.17 -28.85 -1.92
#